data_AF-A0AAP6SFI4-F1
#
_entry.id   AF-A0AAP6SFI4-F1
#
_cell.length_a   1.000
_cell.length_b   1.000
_cell.length_c   1.000
_cell.angle_alpha   90.00
_cell.angle_beta   90.00
_cell.angle_gamma   90.00
#
_symmetry.space_group_name_H-M   'P 1'
#
loop_
_entity.id
_entity.type
_entity.pdbx_description
1 polymer ?
#
loop_
_entity_poly.entity_id
_entity_poly.type
_entity_poly.pdbx_seq_one_letter_code
_entity_poly.pdbx_strand_id
1 'polypeptide(L)'
;MGITPMFGSGLIAAQVAAFQNRVEEAAIFLCKYLGEELVKYAKDKHNYTDRTGNLTNSISYVVVKNKDIVFGPADQSDKPQEAALKAAMKMIATLPDCIALVIVAGMNYAAYVEAKGYNVILPAELKAKTDFPKAMQKLMDKAKAKANEMFGMTI
;
A
#
# COMPACT_ATOMS: atom_id res chain seq x y z
N MET A 1 23.05 -3.97 -48.16
CA MET A 1 23.40 -4.80 -46.99
C MET A 1 22.49 -4.39 -45.86
N GLY A 2 21.63 -5.30 -45.40
CA GLY A 2 20.65 -5.02 -44.35
C GLY A 2 21.32 -5.08 -42.97
N ILE A 3 20.95 -4.15 -42.10
CA ILE A 3 21.38 -4.14 -40.70
C ILE A 3 20.78 -5.39 -40.05
N THR A 4 21.61 -6.39 -39.78
CA THR A 4 21.19 -7.55 -39.01
C THR A 4 21.19 -7.19 -37.53
N PRO A 5 20.06 -7.30 -36.81
CA PRO A 5 20.04 -7.04 -35.38
C PRO A 5 20.95 -8.04 -34.66
N MET A 6 21.90 -7.55 -33.88
CA MET A 6 22.83 -8.36 -33.08
C MET A 6 22.22 -8.87 -31.76
N PHE A 7 20.96 -8.54 -31.49
CA PHE A 7 20.26 -8.94 -30.26
C PHE A 7 19.33 -10.13 -30.55
N GLY A 8 19.39 -11.16 -29.70
CA GLY A 8 18.51 -12.33 -29.80
C GLY A 8 17.03 -11.94 -29.68
N SER A 9 16.18 -12.58 -30.49
CA SER A 9 14.73 -12.39 -30.45
C SER A 9 14.20 -12.63 -29.03
N GLY A 10 13.78 -11.58 -28.34
CA GLY A 10 13.23 -11.63 -26.97
C GLY A 10 14.00 -10.87 -25.89
N LEU A 11 15.23 -10.38 -26.15
CA LEU A 11 16.01 -9.63 -25.16
C LEU A 11 15.31 -8.34 -24.69
N ILE A 12 14.68 -7.60 -25.61
CA ILE A 12 13.94 -6.38 -25.29
C ILE A 12 12.72 -6.70 -24.40
N ALA A 13 11.97 -7.76 -24.74
CA ALA A 13 10.81 -8.18 -23.96
C ALA A 13 11.21 -8.62 -22.54
N ALA A 14 12.31 -9.36 -22.40
CA ALA A 14 12.84 -9.76 -21.10
C ALA A 14 13.29 -8.55 -20.26
N GLN A 15 13.92 -7.55 -20.88
CA GLN A 15 14.36 -6.33 -20.20
C GLN A 15 13.18 -5.46 -19.75
N VAL A 16 12.14 -5.35 -20.58
CA VAL A 16 10.90 -4.64 -20.23
C VAL A 16 10.17 -5.35 -19.09
N ALA A 17 10.07 -6.68 -19.12
CA ALA A 17 9.47 -7.46 -18.03
C ALA A 17 10.24 -7.29 -16.71
N ALA A 18 11.58 -7.34 -16.75
CA ALA A 18 12.41 -7.08 -15.58
C ALA A 18 12.23 -5.64 -15.04
N PHE A 19 12.02 -4.67 -15.92
CA PHE A 19 11.72 -3.29 -15.53
C PHE A 19 10.33 -3.18 -14.87
N GLN A 20 9.30 -3.80 -15.43
CA GLN A 20 7.96 -3.86 -14.83
C GLN A 20 8.02 -4.44 -13.42
N ASN A 21 8.69 -5.57 -13.22
CA ASN A 21 8.84 -6.19 -11.89
C ASN A 21 9.50 -5.23 -10.88
N ARG A 22 10.53 -4.48 -11.28
CA ARG A 22 11.18 -3.50 -10.42
C ARG A 22 10.26 -2.33 -10.04
N VAL A 23 9.44 -1.86 -10.99
CA VAL A 23 8.46 -0.80 -10.73
C VAL A 23 7.38 -1.30 -9.77
N GLU A 24 6.91 -2.53 -9.95
CA GLU A 24 5.95 -3.16 -9.04
C GLU A 24 6.51 -3.34 -7.62
N GLU A 25 7.74 -3.85 -7.49
CA GLU A 25 8.42 -3.98 -6.19
C GLU A 25 8.58 -2.62 -5.51
N ALA A 26 8.94 -1.58 -6.27
CA ALA A 26 9.04 -0.23 -5.75
C ALA A 26 7.69 0.35 -5.32
N ALA A 27 6.61 0.06 -6.05
CA ALA A 27 5.25 0.43 -5.66
C ALA A 27 4.83 -0.27 -4.36
N ILE A 28 5.09 -1.57 -4.22
CA ILE A 28 4.83 -2.33 -3.00
C ILE A 28 5.62 -1.74 -1.82
N PHE A 29 6.90 -1.42 -2.03
CA PHE A 29 7.73 -0.80 -1.00
C PHE A 29 7.17 0.56 -0.55
N LEU A 30 6.74 1.39 -1.50
CA LEU A 30 6.11 2.67 -1.21
C LEU A 30 4.80 2.51 -0.41
N CYS A 31 3.97 1.53 -0.78
CA CYS A 31 2.77 1.18 -0.02
C CYS A 31 3.08 0.73 1.41
N LYS A 32 4.14 -0.07 1.62
CA LYS A 32 4.59 -0.46 2.98
C LYS A 32 4.98 0.75 3.80
N TYR A 33 5.85 1.60 3.24
CA TYR A 33 6.32 2.81 3.91
C TYR A 33 5.17 3.75 4.31
N LEU A 34 4.27 4.04 3.36
CA LEU A 34 3.08 4.86 3.65
C LEU A 34 2.16 4.19 4.66
N GLY A 35 1.96 2.87 4.56
CA GLY A 35 1.15 2.12 5.52
C GLY A 35 1.63 2.28 6.96
N GLU A 36 2.95 2.13 7.19
CA GLU A 36 3.55 2.34 8.51
C GLU A 36 3.38 3.78 9.01
N GLU A 37 3.64 4.76 8.14
CA GLU A 37 3.49 6.17 8.49
C GLU A 37 2.05 6.52 8.85
N LEU A 38 1.08 6.02 8.08
CA LEU A 38 -0.34 6.29 8.29
C LEU A 38 -0.88 5.61 9.55
N VAL A 39 -0.49 4.36 9.83
CA VAL A 39 -0.84 3.69 11.09
C VAL A 39 -0.24 4.43 12.28
N LYS A 40 1.04 4.81 12.20
CA LYS A 40 1.68 5.60 13.25
C LYS A 40 0.96 6.93 13.47
N TYR A 41 0.56 7.61 12.39
CA TYR A 41 -0.16 8.87 12.45
C TYR A 41 -1.56 8.72 13.08
N ALA A 42 -2.32 7.68 12.72
CA ALA A 42 -3.61 7.39 13.36
C ALA A 42 -3.45 7.16 14.88
N LYS A 43 -2.44 6.37 15.27
CA LYS A 43 -2.13 6.11 16.69
C LYS A 43 -1.65 7.38 17.41
N ASP A 44 -0.93 8.28 16.76
CA ASP A 44 -0.49 9.54 17.39
C ASP A 44 -1.61 10.58 17.54
N LYS A 45 -2.59 10.56 16.62
CA LYS A 45 -3.68 11.56 16.57
C LYS A 45 -4.98 11.13 17.23
N HIS A 46 -5.01 9.98 17.91
CA HIS A 46 -6.19 9.56 18.65
C HIS A 46 -6.50 10.54 19.79
N ASN A 47 -7.78 10.81 20.03
CA ASN A 47 -8.26 11.70 21.09
C ASN A 47 -9.21 11.00 22.08
N TYR A 48 -9.35 9.68 21.97
CA TYR A 48 -10.09 8.85 22.93
C TYR A 48 -9.18 8.39 24.08
N THR A 49 -9.77 8.12 25.24
CA THR A 49 -9.05 7.52 26.36
C THR A 49 -8.85 6.03 26.10
N ASP A 50 -7.62 5.64 25.82
CA ASP A 50 -7.28 4.23 25.63
C ASP A 50 -7.06 3.53 26.98
N ARG A 51 -8.07 2.79 27.43
CA ARG A 51 -8.03 2.06 28.72
C ARG A 51 -7.49 0.64 28.62
N THR A 52 -7.62 0.01 27.46
CA THR A 52 -7.31 -1.43 27.27
C THR A 52 -6.27 -1.67 26.18
N GLY A 53 -5.93 -0.68 25.35
CA GLY A 53 -5.07 -0.84 24.20
C GLY A 53 -5.76 -1.45 22.98
N ASN A 54 -6.95 -2.05 23.13
CA ASN A 54 -7.57 -2.87 22.09
C ASN A 54 -7.89 -2.09 20.80
N LEU A 55 -8.41 -0.87 20.93
CA LEU A 55 -8.77 -0.07 19.76
C LEU A 55 -7.52 0.39 19.01
N THR A 56 -6.59 1.03 19.72
CA THR A 56 -5.35 1.58 19.13
C THR A 56 -4.47 0.48 18.56
N ASN A 57 -4.34 -0.66 19.24
CA ASN A 57 -3.54 -1.78 18.75
C ASN A 57 -4.22 -2.54 17.59
N SER A 58 -5.54 -2.43 17.44
CA SER A 58 -6.24 -3.00 16.28
C SER A 58 -6.07 -2.19 14.99
N ILE A 59 -5.51 -0.97 15.06
CA ILE A 59 -5.20 -0.16 13.88
C ILE A 59 -3.97 -0.75 13.20
N SER A 60 -4.17 -1.27 11.99
CA SER A 60 -3.13 -1.90 11.17
C SER A 60 -3.35 -1.64 9.69
N TYR A 61 -2.43 -2.13 8.85
CA TYR A 61 -2.51 -1.99 7.41
C TYR A 61 -2.12 -3.30 6.71
N VAL A 62 -2.59 -3.46 5.48
CA VAL A 62 -2.29 -4.60 4.60
C VAL A 62 -1.95 -4.06 3.21
N VAL A 63 -0.92 -4.61 2.58
CA VAL A 63 -0.58 -4.36 1.17
C VAL A 63 -0.97 -5.58 0.36
N VAL A 64 -1.72 -5.31 -0.71
CA VAL A 64 -2.39 -6.33 -1.51
C VAL A 64 -1.98 -6.14 -2.95
N LYS A 65 -1.72 -7.23 -3.64
CA LYS A 65 -1.48 -7.27 -5.08
C LYS A 65 -2.42 -8.31 -5.67
N ASN A 66 -3.29 -7.90 -6.59
CA ASN A 66 -4.21 -8.83 -7.28
C ASN A 66 -5.02 -9.70 -6.31
N LYS A 67 -5.51 -9.10 -5.22
CA LYS A 67 -6.24 -9.75 -4.11
C LYS A 67 -5.42 -10.68 -3.21
N ASP A 68 -4.14 -10.90 -3.52
CA ASP A 68 -3.21 -11.60 -2.63
C ASP A 68 -2.55 -10.63 -1.66
N ILE A 69 -2.49 -11.02 -0.39
CA ILE A 69 -1.81 -10.25 0.65
C ILE A 69 -0.30 -10.43 0.48
N VAL A 70 0.39 -9.37 0.06
CA VAL A 70 1.86 -9.35 -0.08
C VAL A 70 2.54 -8.93 1.23
N PHE A 71 1.82 -8.17 2.06
CA PHE A 71 2.31 -7.75 3.36
C PHE A 71 1.15 -7.46 4.31
N GLY A 72 1.29 -7.85 5.58
CA GLY A 72 0.32 -7.58 6.62
C GLY A 72 0.93 -7.82 8.01
N PRO A 73 0.17 -7.55 9.08
CA PRO A 73 0.62 -7.79 10.44
C PRO A 73 1.00 -9.27 10.64
N ALA A 74 2.19 -9.48 11.23
CA ALA A 74 2.81 -10.80 11.35
C ALA A 74 2.16 -11.68 12.44
N ASP A 75 1.47 -11.09 13.42
CA ASP A 75 1.03 -11.79 14.62
C ASP A 75 -0.49 -12.02 14.63
N GLN A 76 -0.90 -13.16 14.07
CA GLN A 76 -2.31 -13.57 14.05
C GLN A 76 -2.81 -14.09 15.41
N SER A 77 -1.92 -14.21 16.40
CA SER A 77 -2.24 -14.73 17.74
C SER A 77 -2.99 -13.70 18.61
N ASP A 78 -2.91 -12.42 18.23
CA ASP A 78 -3.58 -11.31 18.90
C ASP A 78 -5.00 -11.08 18.36
N LYS A 79 -6.02 -11.27 19.22
CA LYS A 79 -7.44 -11.03 18.88
C LYS A 79 -7.71 -9.69 18.14
N PRO A 80 -7.06 -8.57 18.51
CA PRO A 80 -7.22 -7.31 17.78
C PRO A 80 -6.72 -7.33 16.33
N GLN A 81 -5.65 -8.08 16.07
CA GLN A 81 -5.02 -8.18 14.75
C GLN A 81 -5.79 -9.14 13.84
N GLU A 82 -6.32 -10.24 14.40
CA GLU A 82 -7.21 -11.16 13.69
C GLU A 82 -8.46 -10.45 13.16
N ALA A 83 -9.07 -9.59 13.98
CA ALA A 83 -10.25 -8.83 13.58
C ALA A 83 -9.93 -7.81 12.47
N ALA A 84 -8.75 -7.18 12.53
CA ALA A 84 -8.29 -6.27 11.47
C ALA A 84 -8.04 -6.98 10.14
N LEU A 85 -7.44 -8.18 10.16
CA LEU A 85 -7.24 -9.00 8.97
C LEU A 85 -8.56 -9.45 8.36
N LYS A 86 -9.53 -9.90 9.17
CA LYS A 86 -10.88 -10.26 8.68
C LYS A 86 -11.57 -9.08 8.00
N ALA A 87 -11.46 -7.89 8.57
CA ALA A 87 -12.00 -6.68 7.96
C ALA A 87 -11.26 -6.31 6.65
N ALA A 88 -9.93 -6.44 6.62
CA ALA A 88 -9.13 -6.24 5.41
C ALA A 88 -9.56 -7.19 4.28
N MET A 89 -9.68 -8.50 4.56
CA MET A 89 -10.05 -9.50 3.56
C MET A 89 -11.41 -9.23 2.91
N LYS A 90 -12.39 -8.78 3.70
CA LYS A 90 -13.71 -8.38 3.16
C LYS A 90 -13.58 -7.21 2.19
N MET A 91 -12.74 -6.23 2.49
CA MET A 91 -12.49 -5.09 1.61
C MET A 91 -11.76 -5.54 0.33
N ILE A 92 -10.74 -6.39 0.48
CA ILE A 92 -9.91 -6.90 -0.62
C ILE A 92 -10.75 -7.64 -1.66
N ALA A 93 -11.74 -8.42 -1.24
CA ALA A 93 -12.62 -9.16 -2.14
C ALA A 93 -13.42 -8.24 -3.10
N THR A 94 -13.63 -6.98 -2.72
CA THR A 94 -14.37 -5.99 -3.54
C THR A 94 -13.48 -5.15 -4.45
N LEU A 95 -12.15 -5.21 -4.27
CA LEU A 95 -11.20 -4.42 -5.03
C LEU A 95 -10.91 -5.06 -6.40
N PRO A 96 -10.62 -4.24 -7.44
CA PRO A 96 -10.11 -4.74 -8.71
C PRO A 96 -8.70 -5.33 -8.55
N ASP A 97 -8.23 -6.03 -9.57
CA ASP A 97 -6.87 -6.59 -9.59
C ASP A 97 -5.85 -5.46 -9.74
N CYS A 98 -5.36 -4.97 -8.60
CA CYS A 98 -4.38 -3.89 -8.52
C CYS A 98 -3.50 -4.02 -7.27
N ILE A 99 -2.52 -3.12 -7.17
CA ILE A 99 -1.79 -2.91 -5.91
C ILE A 99 -2.61 -1.94 -5.06
N ALA A 100 -3.01 -2.39 -3.87
CA ALA A 100 -3.81 -1.60 -2.93
C ALA A 100 -3.16 -1.58 -1.55
N LEU A 101 -3.22 -0.40 -0.91
CA LEU A 101 -2.92 -0.22 0.51
C LEU A 101 -4.24 -0.10 1.26
N VAL A 102 -4.50 -1.03 2.18
CA VAL A 102 -5.73 -1.08 2.97
C VAL A 102 -5.38 -0.80 4.43
N ILE A 103 -5.98 0.23 5.02
CA ILE A 103 -5.82 0.57 6.44
C ILE A 103 -7.11 0.21 7.15
N VAL A 104 -7.00 -0.42 8.32
CA VAL A 104 -8.15 -1.00 9.03
C VAL A 104 -7.99 -0.83 10.52
N ALA A 105 -9.11 -0.63 11.21
CA ALA A 105 -9.23 -0.85 12.65
C ALA A 105 -10.03 -2.13 12.87
N GLY A 106 -9.46 -3.10 13.59
CA GLY A 106 -10.07 -4.41 13.77
C GLY A 106 -11.27 -4.43 14.72
N MET A 107 -11.45 -3.42 15.57
CA MET A 107 -12.55 -3.42 16.54
C MET A 107 -13.88 -3.04 15.88
N ASN A 108 -14.93 -3.86 16.07
CA ASN A 108 -16.28 -3.62 15.54
C ASN A 108 -16.92 -2.30 16.01
N TYR A 109 -16.45 -1.75 17.14
CA TYR A 109 -16.92 -0.46 17.67
C TYR A 109 -16.09 0.74 17.17
N ALA A 110 -15.07 0.54 16.33
CA ALA A 110 -14.23 1.61 15.79
C ALA A 110 -15.08 2.67 15.06
N ALA A 111 -15.99 2.25 14.18
CA ALA A 111 -16.88 3.15 13.47
C ALA A 111 -17.81 3.95 14.42
N TYR A 112 -18.26 3.32 15.50
CA TYR A 112 -19.10 3.98 16.51
C TYR A 112 -18.31 5.03 17.31
N VAL A 113 -17.07 4.73 17.67
CA VAL A 113 -16.17 5.68 18.35
C VAL A 113 -15.86 6.86 17.40
N GLU A 114 -15.62 6.59 16.13
CA GLU A 114 -15.37 7.62 15.13
C GLU A 114 -16.59 8.52 14.89
N ALA A 115 -17.80 7.94 14.83
CA ALA A 115 -19.06 8.68 14.71
C ALA A 115 -19.36 9.60 15.90
N LYS A 116 -18.76 9.35 17.07
CA LYS A 116 -18.83 10.24 18.24
C LYS A 116 -17.88 11.44 18.17
N GLY A 117 -17.12 11.57 17.08
CA GLY A 117 -16.12 12.63 16.90
C GLY A 117 -14.74 12.28 17.44
N TYR A 118 -14.47 11.00 17.73
CA TYR A 118 -13.13 10.56 18.08
C TYR A 118 -12.32 10.17 16.85
N ASN A 119 -11.02 10.39 16.92
CA ASN A 119 -10.07 10.06 15.87
C ASN A 119 -9.65 8.60 15.98
N VAL A 120 -10.11 7.76 15.04
CA VAL A 120 -9.68 6.36 14.91
C VAL A 120 -8.94 6.13 13.60
N ILE A 121 -9.64 6.10 12.46
CA ILE A 121 -9.05 5.92 11.12
C ILE A 121 -9.03 7.25 10.34
N LEU A 122 -10.01 8.13 10.56
CA LEU A 122 -10.16 9.39 9.83
C LEU A 122 -8.85 10.20 9.64
N PRO A 123 -7.99 10.40 10.67
CA PRO A 123 -6.75 11.16 10.48
C PRO A 123 -5.81 10.52 9.46
N ALA A 124 -5.72 9.19 9.46
CA ALA A 124 -4.93 8.46 8.46
C ALA A 124 -5.56 8.59 7.07
N GLU A 125 -6.89 8.54 6.94
CA GLU A 125 -7.55 8.74 5.64
C GLU A 125 -7.24 10.11 5.05
N LEU A 126 -7.36 11.18 5.84
CA LEU A 126 -7.07 12.55 5.40
C LEU A 126 -5.60 12.73 4.99
N LYS A 127 -4.68 12.17 5.77
CA LYS A 127 -3.25 12.18 5.44
C LYS A 127 -2.97 11.37 4.18
N ALA A 128 -3.58 10.20 4.02
CA ALA A 128 -3.43 9.35 2.85
C ALA A 128 -3.88 10.06 1.56
N LYS A 129 -5.02 10.76 1.58
CA LYS A 129 -5.50 11.55 0.43
C LYS A 129 -4.49 12.61 -0.04
N THR A 130 -3.63 13.08 0.85
CA THR A 130 -2.63 14.11 0.54
C THR A 130 -1.28 13.51 0.15
N ASP A 131 -0.83 12.49 0.89
CA ASP A 131 0.54 11.96 0.78
C ASP A 131 0.66 10.88 -0.29
N PHE A 132 -0.39 10.07 -0.49
CA PHE A 132 -0.38 9.00 -1.48
C PHE A 132 -0.20 9.52 -2.92
N PRO A 133 -0.93 10.55 -3.39
CA PRO A 133 -0.72 11.07 -4.74
C PRO A 133 0.69 11.64 -4.93
N LYS A 134 1.22 12.35 -3.93
CA LYS A 134 2.59 12.92 -3.97
C LYS A 134 3.66 11.84 -4.03
N ALA A 135 3.50 10.79 -3.24
CA ALA A 135 4.41 9.67 -3.20
C ALA A 135 4.38 8.90 -4.53
N MET A 136 3.19 8.64 -5.08
CA MET A 136 3.01 7.96 -6.35
C MET A 136 3.59 8.77 -7.52
N GLN A 137 3.40 10.09 -7.52
CA GLN A 137 3.98 10.96 -8.54
C GLN A 137 5.51 10.89 -8.54
N LYS A 138 6.16 10.95 -7.37
CA LYS A 138 7.61 10.77 -7.25
C LYS A 138 8.08 9.40 -7.76
N LEU A 139 7.30 8.34 -7.52
CA LEU A 139 7.62 7.01 -8.04
C LEU A 139 7.52 6.97 -9.57
N MET A 140 6.44 7.54 -10.13
CA MET A 140 6.25 7.64 -11.58
C MET A 140 7.35 8.45 -12.25
N ASP A 141 7.76 9.58 -11.67
CA ASP A 141 8.83 10.43 -12.22
C ASP A 141 10.17 9.67 -12.25
N LYS A 142 10.50 8.96 -11.17
CA LYS A 142 11.71 8.10 -11.12
C LYS A 142 11.65 6.94 -12.11
N ALA A 143 10.47 6.31 -12.25
CA ALA A 143 10.27 5.24 -13.22
C ALA A 143 10.43 5.76 -14.66
N LYS A 144 9.83 6.91 -14.99
CA LYS A 144 9.98 7.55 -16.30
C LYS A 144 11.43 7.91 -16.62
N ALA A 145 12.13 8.56 -15.69
CA ALA A 145 13.54 8.90 -15.87
C ALA A 145 14.40 7.66 -16.17
N LYS A 146 14.20 6.58 -15.39
CA LYS A 146 14.94 5.33 -15.55
C LYS A 146 14.55 4.57 -16.82
N ALA A 147 13.29 4.65 -17.24
CA ALA A 147 12.84 4.09 -18.52
C ALA A 147 13.49 4.83 -19.70
N ASN A 148 13.59 6.15 -19.64
CA ASN A 148 14.26 6.96 -20.68
C ASN A 148 15.75 6.61 -20.77
N GLU A 149 16.43 6.43 -19.63
CA GLU A 149 17.83 5.98 -19.59
C GLU A 149 18.01 4.58 -20.19
N MET A 150 17.12 3.64 -19.88
CA MET A 150 17.27 2.23 -20.28
C MET A 150 16.84 1.96 -21.72
N PHE A 151 15.83 2.68 -22.22
CA PHE A 151 15.17 2.37 -23.49
C PHE A 151 15.23 3.52 -24.51
N GLY A 152 15.81 4.67 -24.17
CA GLY A 152 15.99 5.79 -25.09
C GLY A 152 14.69 6.42 -25.62
N MET A 153 13.54 6.13 -25.01
CA MET A 153 12.26 6.69 -25.42
C MET A 153 12.17 8.14 -24.93
N THR A 154 12.35 9.09 -25.84
CA THR A 154 11.86 10.46 -25.59
C THR A 154 10.36 10.42 -25.87
N ILE A 155 9.55 10.23 -24.82
CA ILE A 155 8.07 10.36 -24.90
C ILE A 155 7.71 11.83 -24.74
#